data_AF-C7YVD4-F1
#
_entry.id   AF-C7YVD4-F1
#
_cell.length_a   1.000
_cell.length_b   1.000
_cell.length_c   1.000
_cell.angle_alpha   90.00
_cell.angle_beta   90.00
_cell.angle_gamma   90.00
#
_symmetry.space_group_name_H-M   'P 1'
#
loop_
_entity.id
_entity.type
_entity.pdbx_description
1 polymer ?
#
loop_
_entity_poly.entity_id
_entity_poly.type
_entity_poly.pdbx_seq_one_letter_code
_entity_poly.pdbx_strand_id
1 'polypeptide(L)'
;MIQTISLGVLILPLLALWTSSLSLACREDNPALLAFTYMKIVYPVAFLALTFQFAHLMLEIAMRWLPMPHGPYEIPQAKPHHMASNMSNHLDALSSTLLDIADIFLILALFELGSGFLEHVTGRGSSFHLVVRHTLLIPAAIILYLTIATHVQSYLIWSKSFSTDEDGEFQLRADIESLEECDTPLLALWWAASFLLFLYACFIWHKAKENSQVLDSTVTFLAATVLNLSNPVRQAVITTLDPEILECKLFMNYLYLVDDMLDYWVRFLIIAHILAMGLPGN
;
A
#
# COMPACT_ATOMS: atom_id res chain seq x y z
N MET A 1 14.76 -9.94 -11.52
CA MET A 1 14.26 -11.23 -12.05
C MET A 1 13.46 -12.01 -11.00
N ILE A 2 14.02 -12.34 -9.81
CA ILE A 2 13.26 -13.03 -8.74
C ILE A 2 12.04 -12.22 -8.28
N GLN A 3 12.19 -10.91 -8.04
CA GLN A 3 11.08 -10.01 -7.71
C GLN A 3 9.99 -10.00 -8.77
N THR A 4 10.37 -9.84 -10.04
CA THR A 4 9.46 -9.80 -11.17
C THR A 4 8.64 -11.08 -11.28
N ILE A 5 9.28 -12.24 -11.08
CA ILE A 5 8.59 -13.53 -11.06
C ILE A 5 7.63 -13.62 -9.87
N SER A 6 8.06 -13.22 -8.66
CA SER A 6 7.22 -13.31 -7.47
C SER A 6 6.01 -12.37 -7.52
N LEU A 7 6.20 -11.12 -7.94
CA LEU A 7 5.11 -10.15 -8.13
C LEU A 7 4.20 -10.56 -9.30
N GLY A 8 4.77 -11.08 -10.38
CA GLY A 8 4.01 -11.63 -11.51
C GLY A 8 3.09 -12.79 -11.12
N VAL A 9 3.54 -13.65 -10.20
CA VAL A 9 2.73 -14.76 -9.65
C VAL A 9 1.52 -14.24 -8.88
N LEU A 10 1.59 -13.05 -8.27
CA LEU A 10 0.46 -12.46 -7.55
C LEU A 10 -0.64 -11.90 -8.47
N ILE A 11 -0.34 -11.58 -9.73
CA ILE A 11 -1.32 -11.00 -10.67
C ILE A 11 -2.53 -11.92 -10.84
N LEU A 12 -2.29 -13.21 -11.05
CA LEU A 12 -3.34 -14.19 -11.37
C LEU A 12 -4.27 -14.50 -10.16
N PRO A 13 -3.73 -14.74 -8.94
CA PRO A 13 -4.54 -14.81 -7.73
C PRO A 13 -5.32 -13.52 -7.43
N LEU A 14 -4.71 -12.33 -7.59
CA LEU A 14 -5.42 -11.07 -7.34
C LEU A 14 -6.58 -10.86 -8.31
N LEU A 15 -6.39 -11.22 -9.58
CA LEU A 15 -7.44 -11.21 -10.59
C LEU A 15 -8.57 -12.20 -10.25
N ALA A 16 -8.23 -13.39 -9.76
CA ALA A 16 -9.20 -14.38 -9.31
C ALA A 16 -9.99 -13.89 -8.08
N LEU A 17 -9.32 -13.27 -7.11
CA LEU A 17 -10.00 -12.66 -5.94
C LEU A 17 -10.89 -11.49 -6.37
N TRP A 18 -10.42 -10.63 -7.27
CA TRP A 18 -11.21 -9.51 -7.78
C TRP A 18 -12.48 -9.98 -8.49
N THR A 19 -12.35 -10.92 -9.44
CA THR A 19 -13.50 -11.50 -10.14
C THR A 19 -14.46 -12.23 -9.19
N SER A 20 -13.93 -12.95 -8.19
CA SER A 20 -14.74 -13.57 -7.13
C SER A 20 -15.46 -12.52 -6.27
N SER A 21 -14.82 -11.40 -5.95
CA SER A 21 -15.42 -10.31 -5.16
C SER A 21 -16.57 -9.61 -5.89
N LEU A 22 -16.54 -9.55 -7.22
CA LEU A 22 -17.63 -9.03 -8.04
C LEU A 22 -18.87 -9.94 -7.97
N SER A 23 -18.67 -11.24 -7.74
CA SER A 23 -19.75 -12.23 -7.63
C SER A 23 -20.37 -12.33 -6.23
N LEU A 24 -19.70 -11.79 -5.20
CA LEU A 24 -20.28 -11.65 -3.87
C LEU A 24 -21.39 -10.58 -3.91
N ALA A 25 -22.62 -11.05 -4.09
CA ALA A 25 -23.81 -10.22 -4.09
C ALA A 25 -24.04 -9.62 -2.70
N CYS A 26 -24.14 -8.28 -2.63
CA CYS A 26 -24.55 -7.56 -1.44
C CYS A 26 -25.89 -8.11 -0.94
N ARG A 27 -25.92 -8.69 0.26
CA ARG A 27 -27.18 -8.85 1.00
C ARG A 27 -27.48 -7.52 1.69
N GLU A 28 -28.66 -6.96 1.44
CA GLU A 28 -29.11 -5.67 2.00
C GLU A 28 -29.09 -5.63 3.54
N ASP A 29 -29.18 -6.79 4.21
CA ASP A 29 -29.19 -6.89 5.68
C ASP A 29 -27.79 -7.05 6.32
N ASN A 30 -26.70 -6.91 5.57
CA ASN A 30 -25.36 -7.14 6.11
C ASN A 30 -24.75 -5.84 6.69
N PRO A 31 -24.49 -5.73 8.01
CA PRO A 31 -23.92 -4.52 8.62
C PRO A 31 -22.52 -4.16 8.09
N ALA A 32 -21.83 -5.09 7.42
CA ALA A 32 -20.54 -4.87 6.78
C ALA A 32 -20.62 -4.41 5.30
N LEU A 33 -21.79 -3.97 4.81
CA LEU A 33 -22.01 -3.57 3.40
C LEU A 33 -20.97 -2.57 2.87
N LEU A 34 -20.58 -1.61 3.71
CA LEU A 34 -19.62 -0.57 3.35
C LEU A 34 -18.20 -1.12 3.22
N ALA A 35 -17.82 -2.10 4.06
CA ALA A 35 -16.54 -2.79 3.94
C ALA A 35 -16.40 -3.45 2.56
N PHE A 36 -17.44 -4.15 2.09
CA PHE A 36 -17.44 -4.74 0.75
C PHE A 36 -17.42 -3.71 -0.37
N THR A 37 -18.03 -2.55 -0.16
CA THR A 37 -18.00 -1.44 -1.12
C THR A 37 -16.59 -0.88 -1.26
N TYR A 38 -15.88 -0.67 -0.15
CA TYR A 38 -14.47 -0.25 -0.18
C TYR A 38 -13.58 -1.32 -0.81
N MET A 39 -13.80 -2.61 -0.50
CA MET A 39 -13.03 -3.69 -1.10
C MET A 39 -13.15 -3.72 -2.64
N LYS A 40 -14.33 -3.41 -3.20
CA LYS A 40 -14.51 -3.27 -4.67
C LYS A 40 -13.64 -2.16 -5.28
N ILE A 41 -13.15 -1.22 -4.49
CA ILE A 41 -12.17 -0.20 -4.89
C ILE A 41 -10.75 -0.73 -4.65
N VAL A 42 -10.49 -1.33 -3.48
CA VAL A 42 -9.16 -1.88 -3.12
C VAL A 42 -8.67 -2.88 -4.16
N TYR A 43 -9.51 -3.84 -4.57
CA TYR A 43 -9.12 -4.88 -5.54
C TYR A 43 -8.58 -4.34 -6.87
N PRO A 44 -9.32 -3.50 -7.64
CA PRO A 44 -8.83 -2.98 -8.91
C PRO A 44 -7.65 -2.00 -8.74
N VAL A 45 -7.63 -1.21 -7.66
CA VAL A 45 -6.52 -0.26 -7.41
C VAL A 45 -5.23 -1.02 -7.09
N ALA A 46 -5.28 -2.02 -6.21
CA ALA A 46 -4.13 -2.87 -5.88
C ALA A 46 -3.66 -3.69 -7.09
N PHE A 47 -4.59 -4.19 -7.92
CA PHE A 47 -4.27 -4.85 -9.18
C PHE A 47 -3.54 -3.89 -10.13
N LEU A 48 -4.05 -2.68 -10.31
CA LEU A 48 -3.43 -1.68 -11.19
C LEU A 48 -2.03 -1.31 -10.70
N ALA A 49 -1.86 -1.09 -9.40
CA ALA A 49 -0.56 -0.83 -8.79
C ALA A 49 0.44 -1.96 -9.07
N LEU A 50 0.04 -3.21 -8.80
CA LEU A 50 0.86 -4.39 -9.07
C LEU A 50 1.24 -4.49 -10.56
N THR A 51 0.33 -4.16 -11.49
CA THR A 51 0.65 -4.17 -12.92
C THR A 51 1.66 -3.10 -13.31
N PHE A 52 1.58 -1.90 -12.71
CA PHE A 52 2.58 -0.85 -12.92
C PHE A 52 3.93 -1.22 -12.31
N GLN A 53 3.97 -1.81 -11.11
CA GLN A 53 5.22 -2.31 -10.53
C GLN A 53 5.85 -3.41 -11.39
N PHE A 54 5.04 -4.34 -11.87
CA PHE A 54 5.53 -5.38 -12.76
C PHE A 54 6.10 -4.81 -14.06
N ALA A 55 5.41 -3.83 -14.66
CA ALA A 55 5.88 -3.13 -15.85
C ALA A 55 7.18 -2.35 -15.58
N HIS A 56 7.28 -1.65 -14.45
CA HIS A 56 8.49 -0.97 -13.98
C HIS A 56 9.68 -1.95 -13.93
N LEU A 57 9.53 -3.07 -13.23
CA LEU A 57 10.60 -4.06 -13.08
C LEU A 57 10.99 -4.71 -14.42
N MET A 58 10.02 -4.96 -15.31
CA MET A 58 10.30 -5.48 -16.64
C MET A 58 11.09 -4.48 -17.48
N LEU A 59 10.76 -3.19 -17.37
CA LEU A 59 11.47 -2.12 -18.04
C LEU A 59 12.89 -1.95 -17.49
N GLU A 60 13.06 -2.00 -16.17
CA GLU A 60 14.38 -1.94 -15.52
C GLU A 60 15.27 -3.12 -15.95
N ILE A 61 14.72 -4.34 -16.03
CA ILE A 61 15.43 -5.50 -16.57
C ILE A 61 15.80 -5.25 -18.03
N ALA A 62 14.85 -4.80 -18.86
CA ALA A 62 15.11 -4.53 -20.27
C ALA A 62 16.22 -3.48 -20.47
N MET A 63 16.25 -2.44 -19.64
CA MET A 63 17.31 -1.41 -19.67
C MET A 63 18.69 -1.97 -19.31
N ARG A 64 18.79 -2.95 -18.40
CA ARG A 64 20.08 -3.62 -18.08
C ARG A 64 20.66 -4.39 -19.26
N TRP A 65 19.83 -4.79 -20.23
CA TRP A 65 20.26 -5.48 -21.45
C TRP A 65 20.55 -4.53 -22.61
N LEU A 66 20.19 -3.25 -22.52
CA LEU A 66 20.61 -2.25 -23.49
C LEU A 66 22.06 -1.82 -23.19
N PRO A 67 22.97 -1.83 -24.18
CA PRO A 67 24.31 -1.29 -23.98
C PRO A 67 24.22 0.19 -23.61
N MET A 68 24.92 0.59 -22.53
CA MET A 68 25.12 2.01 -22.23
C MET A 68 26.08 2.60 -23.28
N PRO A 69 25.78 3.79 -23.84
CA PRO A 69 26.77 4.54 -24.60
C PRO A 69 27.92 4.95 -23.67
N HIS A 70 29.15 4.57 -24.01
CA HIS A 70 30.34 4.76 -23.16
C HIS A 70 31.03 6.12 -23.36
N GLY A 71 30.49 6.99 -24.22
CA GLY A 71 31.13 8.25 -24.60
C GLY A 71 30.24 9.49 -24.42
N PRO A 72 30.82 10.64 -23.99
CA PRO A 72 30.10 11.92 -23.84
C PRO A 72 29.57 12.50 -25.17
N TYR A 73 29.91 11.88 -26.31
CA TYR A 73 29.49 12.31 -27.65
C TYR A 73 28.39 11.42 -28.27
N GLU A 74 27.90 10.40 -27.56
CA GLU A 74 26.83 9.48 -28.02
C GLU A 74 25.43 9.91 -27.55
N ILE A 75 25.24 11.23 -27.40
CA ILE A 75 24.00 11.90 -26.95
C ILE A 75 22.73 11.43 -27.71
N PRO A 76 22.74 11.11 -29.02
CA PRO A 76 21.56 10.57 -29.70
C PRO A 76 21.14 9.18 -29.21
N GLN A 77 22.08 8.37 -28.71
CA GLN A 77 21.85 7.01 -28.18
C GLN A 77 21.44 7.02 -26.70
N ALA A 78 21.69 8.12 -25.99
CA ALA A 78 21.22 8.31 -24.61
C ALA A 78 19.73 8.66 -24.53
N LYS A 79 19.12 9.26 -25.57
CA LYS A 79 17.67 9.59 -25.61
C LYS A 79 16.73 8.41 -25.27
N PRO A 80 16.87 7.21 -25.88
CA PRO A 80 16.02 6.08 -25.51
C PRO A 80 16.25 5.60 -24.07
N HIS A 81 17.48 5.68 -23.55
CA HIS A 81 17.77 5.36 -22.14
C HIS A 81 17.14 6.38 -21.18
N HIS A 82 17.23 7.68 -21.47
CA HIS A 82 16.56 8.72 -20.68
C HIS A 82 15.04 8.58 -20.72
N MET A 83 14.46 8.23 -21.88
CA MET A 83 13.02 8.01 -22.02
C MET A 83 12.56 6.74 -21.31
N ALA A 84 13.35 5.66 -21.33
CA ALA A 84 13.05 4.43 -20.61
C ALA A 84 13.20 4.61 -19.09
N SER A 85 14.23 5.32 -18.63
CA SER A 85 14.39 5.70 -17.21
C SER A 85 13.24 6.60 -16.75
N ASN A 86 12.78 7.52 -17.62
CA ASN A 86 11.60 8.35 -17.38
C ASN A 86 10.35 7.50 -17.12
N MET A 87 10.03 6.64 -18.07
CA MET A 87 8.88 5.76 -17.97
C MET A 87 8.98 4.83 -16.75
N SER A 88 10.18 4.35 -16.44
CA SER A 88 10.45 3.50 -15.27
C SER A 88 10.05 4.19 -13.97
N ASN A 89 10.52 5.43 -13.75
CA ASN A 89 10.24 6.15 -12.52
C ASN A 89 8.77 6.56 -12.41
N HIS A 90 8.11 6.85 -13.54
CA HIS A 90 6.68 7.13 -13.56
C HIS A 90 5.84 5.91 -13.16
N LEU A 91 6.21 4.73 -13.66
CA LEU A 91 5.51 3.50 -13.33
C LEU A 91 5.66 3.16 -11.84
N ASP A 92 6.85 3.36 -11.28
CA ASP A 92 7.13 3.15 -9.84
C ASP A 92 6.35 4.15 -8.96
N ALA A 93 6.41 5.44 -9.29
CA ALA A 93 5.69 6.48 -8.55
C ALA A 93 4.16 6.27 -8.61
N LEU A 94 3.62 5.95 -9.79
CA LEU A 94 2.18 5.64 -9.94
C LEU A 94 1.79 4.39 -9.16
N SER A 95 2.63 3.36 -9.20
CA SER A 95 2.43 2.12 -8.46
C SER A 95 2.35 2.37 -6.96
N SER A 96 3.35 3.07 -6.40
CA SER A 96 3.41 3.44 -4.99
C SER A 96 2.20 4.28 -4.55
N THR A 97 1.83 5.31 -5.31
CA THR A 97 0.66 6.14 -4.99
C THR A 97 -0.66 5.37 -5.04
N LEU A 98 -0.83 4.46 -6.01
CA LEU A 98 -2.02 3.60 -6.06
C LEU A 98 -2.05 2.62 -4.88
N LEU A 99 -0.90 2.10 -4.45
CA LEU A 99 -0.81 1.27 -3.25
C LEU A 99 -1.22 2.04 -1.99
N ASP A 100 -0.78 3.28 -1.82
CA ASP A 100 -1.18 4.11 -0.69
C ASP A 100 -2.70 4.34 -0.70
N ILE A 101 -3.27 4.66 -1.86
CA ILE A 101 -4.72 4.80 -2.03
C ILE A 101 -5.43 3.50 -1.65
N ALA A 102 -4.94 2.34 -2.12
CA ALA A 102 -5.51 1.04 -1.79
C ALA A 102 -5.50 0.77 -0.28
N ASP A 103 -4.43 1.13 0.43
CA ASP A 103 -4.35 0.95 1.88
C ASP A 103 -5.33 1.84 2.64
N ILE A 104 -5.59 3.06 2.17
CA ILE A 104 -6.54 3.97 2.84
C ILE A 104 -7.92 3.31 2.83
N PHE A 105 -8.31 2.81 1.67
CA PHE A 105 -9.57 2.08 1.52
C PHE A 105 -9.57 0.73 2.25
N LEU A 106 -8.42 0.06 2.37
CA LEU A 106 -8.28 -1.18 3.12
C LEU A 106 -8.47 -0.97 4.63
N ILE A 107 -7.87 0.08 5.21
CA ILE A 107 -8.07 0.45 6.62
C ILE A 107 -9.53 0.81 6.87
N LEU A 108 -10.14 1.60 5.97
CA LEU A 108 -11.58 1.92 6.06
C LEU A 108 -12.44 0.65 5.98
N ALA A 109 -12.12 -0.28 5.08
CA ALA A 109 -12.83 -1.55 4.96
C ALA A 109 -12.72 -2.39 6.24
N LEU A 110 -11.53 -2.53 6.80
CA LEU A 110 -11.28 -3.26 8.05
C LEU A 110 -12.02 -2.60 9.23
N PHE A 111 -12.06 -1.27 9.28
CA PHE A 111 -12.77 -0.58 10.35
C PHE A 111 -14.29 -0.79 10.29
N GLU A 112 -14.89 -0.68 9.10
CA GLU A 112 -16.32 -0.95 8.89
C GLU A 112 -16.64 -2.42 9.21
N LEU A 113 -15.75 -3.35 8.85
CA LEU A 113 -15.91 -4.77 9.16
C LEU A 113 -15.85 -5.04 10.66
N GLY A 114 -14.89 -4.45 11.37
CA GLY A 114 -14.80 -4.51 12.83
C GLY A 114 -16.03 -3.90 13.52
N SER A 115 -16.57 -2.82 12.97
CA SER A 115 -17.80 -2.22 13.46
C SER A 115 -19.00 -3.16 13.32
N GLY A 116 -19.13 -3.84 12.17
CA GLY A 116 -20.16 -4.86 11.98
C GLY A 116 -20.07 -6.01 13.00
N PHE A 117 -18.86 -6.47 13.31
CA PHE A 117 -18.67 -7.48 14.37
C PHE A 117 -19.05 -6.94 15.75
N LEU A 118 -18.68 -5.70 16.06
CA LEU A 118 -18.99 -5.09 17.36
C LEU A 118 -20.51 -4.92 17.55
N GLU A 119 -21.25 -4.52 16.51
CA GLU A 119 -22.71 -4.44 16.54
C GLU A 119 -23.34 -5.81 16.80
N HIS A 120 -22.84 -6.86 16.13
CA HIS A 120 -23.31 -8.22 16.33
C HIS A 120 -23.04 -8.74 17.76
N VAL A 121 -21.88 -8.41 18.34
CA VAL A 121 -21.49 -8.85 19.69
C VAL A 121 -22.21 -8.06 20.79
N THR A 122 -22.46 -6.76 20.58
CA THR A 122 -23.00 -5.88 21.64
C THR A 122 -24.50 -5.63 21.54
N GLY A 123 -25.13 -5.94 20.39
CA GLY A 123 -26.55 -5.71 20.13
C GLY A 123 -26.98 -4.23 20.21
N ARG A 124 -26.03 -3.29 20.24
CA ARG A 124 -26.30 -1.84 20.31
C ARG A 124 -26.07 -1.21 18.94
N GLY A 125 -27.14 -0.67 18.36
CA GLY A 125 -27.12 -0.07 17.02
C GLY A 125 -26.70 1.40 16.95
N SER A 126 -25.96 1.68 15.89
CA SER A 126 -25.97 2.89 15.03
C SER A 126 -25.32 4.19 15.48
N SER A 127 -25.52 4.72 16.69
CA SER A 127 -25.04 6.10 16.98
C SER A 127 -23.52 6.17 17.18
N PHE A 128 -22.94 5.18 17.85
CA PHE A 128 -21.50 5.06 18.05
C PHE A 128 -20.77 4.78 16.73
N HIS A 129 -21.31 3.89 15.90
CA HIS A 129 -20.78 3.57 14.57
C HIS A 129 -20.66 4.81 13.69
N LEU A 130 -21.71 5.63 13.64
CA LEU A 130 -21.76 6.81 12.80
C LEU A 130 -20.74 7.87 13.22
N VAL A 131 -20.54 8.06 14.54
CA VAL A 131 -19.51 8.96 15.06
C VAL A 131 -18.11 8.47 14.70
N VAL A 132 -17.79 7.21 14.99
CA VAL A 132 -16.44 6.71 14.73
C VAL A 132 -16.12 6.68 13.24
N ARG A 133 -17.12 6.39 12.40
CA ARG A 133 -17.00 6.47 10.94
C ARG A 133 -16.61 7.86 10.45
N HIS A 134 -17.29 8.92 10.91
CA HIS A 134 -16.94 10.29 10.51
C HIS A 134 -15.57 10.71 11.05
N THR A 135 -15.22 10.28 12.26
CA THR A 135 -13.91 10.53 12.85
C THR A 135 -12.77 9.89 12.07
N LEU A 136 -13.00 8.78 11.35
CA LEU A 136 -12.00 8.11 10.52
C LEU A 136 -11.92 8.62 9.07
N LEU A 137 -13.03 9.10 8.52
CA LEU A 137 -13.04 9.69 7.18
C LEU A 137 -12.19 10.96 7.09
N ILE A 138 -12.14 11.76 8.16
CA ILE A 138 -11.34 12.98 8.21
C ILE A 138 -9.83 12.69 8.07
N PRO A 139 -9.19 11.86 8.93
CA PRO A 139 -7.78 11.52 8.77
C PRO A 139 -7.51 10.75 7.48
N ALA A 140 -8.42 9.89 7.02
CA ALA A 140 -8.28 9.21 5.74
C ALA A 140 -8.22 10.20 4.55
N ALA A 141 -9.05 11.25 4.57
CA ALA A 141 -9.03 12.29 3.56
C ALA A 141 -7.74 13.14 3.62
N ILE A 142 -7.21 13.39 4.82
CA ILE A 142 -5.93 14.09 5.01
C ILE A 142 -4.78 13.26 4.46
N ILE A 143 -4.71 11.97 4.80
CA ILE A 143 -3.70 11.04 4.29
C ILE A 143 -3.78 10.96 2.76
N LEU A 144 -4.98 10.82 2.20
CA LEU A 144 -5.20 10.79 0.74
C LEU A 144 -4.70 12.08 0.06
N TYR A 145 -5.01 13.23 0.65
CA TYR A 145 -4.54 14.51 0.14
C TYR A 145 -3.01 14.60 0.18
N LEU A 146 -2.39 14.18 1.29
CA LEU A 146 -0.93 14.17 1.43
C LEU A 146 -0.28 13.24 0.41
N THR A 147 -0.78 12.01 0.25
CA THR A 147 -0.30 11.04 -0.76
C THR A 147 -0.37 11.61 -2.19
N ILE A 148 -1.46 12.29 -2.55
CA ILE A 148 -1.57 12.90 -3.88
C ILE A 148 -0.60 14.09 -4.00
N ALA A 149 -0.46 14.90 -2.94
CA ALA A 149 0.42 16.05 -2.94
C ALA A 149 1.90 15.63 -3.06
N THR A 150 2.35 14.61 -2.33
CA THR A 150 3.72 14.07 -2.40
C THR A 150 3.98 13.47 -3.78
N HIS A 151 3.01 12.76 -4.38
CA HIS A 151 3.13 12.28 -5.75
C HIS A 151 3.33 13.42 -6.76
N VAL A 152 2.49 14.47 -6.69
CA VAL A 152 2.59 15.63 -7.59
C VAL A 152 3.91 16.37 -7.39
N GLN A 153 4.35 16.55 -6.15
CA GLN A 153 5.66 17.16 -5.87
C GLN A 153 6.81 16.31 -6.41
N SER A 154 6.80 15.00 -6.16
CA SER A 154 7.78 14.05 -6.72
C SER A 154 7.87 14.14 -8.23
N TYR A 155 6.71 14.17 -8.91
CA TYR A 155 6.63 14.33 -10.36
C TYR A 155 7.25 15.66 -10.82
N LEU A 156 6.93 16.77 -10.13
CA LEU A 156 7.46 18.09 -10.48
C LEU A 156 8.98 18.14 -10.30
N ILE A 157 9.51 17.65 -9.19
CA ILE A 157 10.95 17.58 -8.89
C ILE A 157 11.67 16.79 -9.97
N TRP A 158 11.14 15.62 -10.28
CA TRP A 158 11.71 14.74 -11.28
C TRP A 158 11.65 15.35 -12.69
N SER A 159 10.56 16.04 -13.04
CA SER A 159 10.47 16.75 -14.33
C SER A 159 11.52 17.86 -14.46
N LYS A 160 11.83 18.56 -13.36
CA LYS A 160 12.88 19.60 -13.32
C LYS A 160 14.27 19.01 -13.50
N SER A 161 14.55 17.82 -12.97
CA SER A 161 15.89 17.20 -13.01
C SER A 161 16.41 16.94 -14.43
N PHE A 162 15.54 16.87 -15.44
CA PHE A 162 15.93 16.71 -16.86
C PHE A 162 16.30 18.03 -17.55
N SER A 163 16.07 19.17 -16.89
CA SER A 163 16.22 20.51 -17.46
C SER A 163 17.25 21.37 -16.73
N THR A 164 17.89 20.85 -15.68
CA THR A 164 18.71 21.63 -14.75
C THR A 164 20.19 21.70 -15.15
N ASP A 165 20.70 22.94 -15.28
CA ASP A 165 22.12 23.31 -15.22
C ASP A 165 22.64 23.32 -13.76
N GLU A 166 23.93 23.56 -13.51
CA GLU A 166 24.59 23.47 -12.18
C GLU A 166 23.86 24.22 -11.04
N ASP A 167 23.31 25.42 -11.28
CA ASP A 167 22.52 26.17 -10.27
C ASP A 167 21.19 25.47 -9.91
N GLY A 168 20.68 24.66 -10.84
CA GLY A 168 19.47 23.87 -10.67
C GLY A 168 19.70 22.58 -9.86
N GLU A 169 20.93 22.08 -9.75
CA GLU A 169 21.23 20.91 -8.89
C GLU A 169 21.05 21.22 -7.41
N PHE A 170 21.44 22.42 -6.96
CA PHE A 170 21.21 22.88 -5.59
C PHE A 170 19.72 23.02 -5.29
N GLN A 171 18.94 23.56 -6.23
CA GLN A 171 17.50 23.72 -6.07
C GLN A 171 16.77 22.38 -6.11
N LEU A 172 17.23 21.44 -6.95
CA LEU A 172 16.72 20.07 -6.97
C LEU A 172 16.96 19.36 -5.63
N ARG A 173 18.16 19.51 -5.04
CA ARG A 173 18.48 18.93 -3.73
C ARG A 173 17.59 19.50 -2.62
N ALA A 174 17.38 20.81 -2.60
CA ALA A 174 16.48 21.45 -1.64
C ALA A 174 15.01 20.99 -1.82
N ASP A 175 14.57 20.83 -3.07
CA ASP A 175 13.23 20.31 -3.35
C ASP A 175 13.10 18.84 -2.88
N ILE A 176 14.13 17.99 -3.03
CA ILE A 176 14.16 16.60 -2.53
C ILE A 176 14.11 16.58 -0.99
N GLU A 177 14.91 17.40 -0.31
CA GLU A 177 14.91 17.48 1.15
C GLU A 177 13.52 17.89 1.69
N SER A 178 12.85 18.83 1.01
CA SER A 178 11.47 19.23 1.37
C SER A 178 10.43 18.12 1.16
N LEU A 179 10.69 17.18 0.24
CA LEU A 179 9.82 16.02 0.01
C LEU A 179 9.99 15.00 1.13
N GLU A 180 11.22 14.72 1.56
CA GLU A 180 11.52 13.81 2.68
C GLU A 180 10.90 14.30 4.01
N GLU A 181 10.86 15.62 4.22
CA GLU A 181 10.14 16.23 5.35
C GLU A 181 8.62 15.94 5.33
N CYS A 182 8.02 15.75 4.15
CA CYS A 182 6.59 15.43 3.99
C CYS A 182 6.28 13.93 4.12
N ASP A 183 7.23 13.05 3.83
CA ASP A 183 7.04 11.59 3.91
C ASP A 183 7.06 11.08 5.37
N THR A 184 7.86 11.71 6.23
CA THR A 184 7.96 11.37 7.66
C THR A 184 6.61 11.46 8.40
N PRO A 185 5.84 12.56 8.33
CA PRO A 185 4.54 12.64 8.98
C PRO A 185 3.51 11.70 8.35
N LEU A 186 3.61 11.41 7.04
CA LEU A 186 2.75 10.42 6.38
C LEU A 186 2.97 9.02 6.99
N LEU A 187 4.23 8.60 7.14
CA LEU A 187 4.58 7.33 7.78
C LEU A 187 4.09 7.27 9.24
N ALA A 188 4.23 8.35 10.00
CA ALA A 188 3.74 8.41 11.37
C ALA A 188 2.21 8.28 11.46
N LEU A 189 1.47 8.89 10.54
CA LEU A 189 0.02 8.76 10.45
C LEU A 189 -0.40 7.33 10.09
N TRP A 190 0.29 6.67 9.15
CA TRP A 190 0.07 5.27 8.81
C TRP A 190 0.29 4.33 9.99
N TRP A 191 1.37 4.55 10.74
CA TRP A 191 1.67 3.78 11.94
C TRP A 191 0.58 3.96 13.00
N ALA A 192 0.17 5.21 13.26
CA ALA A 192 -0.88 5.51 14.22
C ALA A 192 -2.23 4.88 13.83
N ALA A 193 -2.62 4.98 12.55
CA ALA A 193 -3.87 4.39 12.04
C ALA A 193 -3.87 2.85 12.18
N SER A 194 -2.77 2.21 11.79
CA SER A 194 -2.61 0.75 11.88
C SER A 194 -2.62 0.26 13.33
N PHE A 195 -1.97 1.00 14.23
CA PHE A 195 -1.95 0.66 15.65
C PHE A 195 -3.32 0.83 16.32
N LEU A 196 -4.05 1.90 16.01
CA LEU A 196 -5.42 2.09 16.48
C LEU A 196 -6.35 0.98 16.00
N LEU A 197 -6.22 0.56 14.74
CA LEU A 197 -6.99 -0.54 14.17
C LEU A 197 -6.68 -1.87 14.89
N PHE A 198 -5.42 -2.14 15.21
CA PHE A 198 -5.01 -3.30 15.98
C PHE A 198 -5.60 -3.30 17.40
N LEU A 199 -5.54 -2.16 18.12
CA LEU A 199 -6.17 -2.03 19.44
C LEU A 199 -7.68 -2.26 19.37
N TYR A 200 -8.33 -1.74 18.33
CA TYR A 200 -9.74 -1.94 18.08
C TYR A 200 -10.10 -3.41 17.84
N ALA A 201 -9.29 -4.13 17.04
CA ALA A 201 -9.46 -5.56 16.83
C ALA A 201 -9.26 -6.38 18.11
N CYS A 202 -8.27 -6.03 18.94
CA CYS A 202 -8.07 -6.65 20.25
C CYS A 202 -9.29 -6.47 21.16
N PHE A 203 -9.89 -5.27 21.15
CA PHE A 203 -11.10 -4.98 21.91
C PHE A 203 -12.30 -5.82 21.45
N ILE A 204 -12.52 -5.92 20.13
CA ILE A 204 -13.60 -6.74 19.56
C ILE A 204 -13.38 -8.21 19.88
N TRP A 205 -12.15 -8.73 19.72
CA TRP A 205 -11.80 -10.10 20.07
C TRP A 205 -12.07 -10.42 21.55
N HIS A 206 -11.67 -9.53 22.45
CA HIS A 206 -11.95 -9.68 23.88
C HIS A 206 -13.46 -9.76 24.16
N LYS A 207 -14.28 -8.97 23.44
CA LYS A 207 -15.75 -9.01 23.56
C LYS A 207 -16.37 -10.25 22.91
N ALA A 208 -15.81 -10.73 21.81
CA ALA A 208 -16.29 -11.90 21.07
C ALA A 208 -15.91 -13.23 21.72
N LYS A 209 -15.02 -13.25 22.72
CA LYS A 209 -14.55 -14.46 23.42
C LYS A 209 -15.67 -15.34 23.98
N GLU A 210 -16.80 -14.73 24.35
CA GLU A 210 -17.97 -15.42 24.90
C GLU A 210 -18.95 -15.91 23.81
N ASN A 211 -18.76 -15.52 22.54
CA ASN A 211 -19.63 -15.88 21.43
C ASN A 211 -18.88 -16.71 20.38
N SER A 212 -19.04 -18.04 20.44
CA SER A 212 -18.35 -18.98 19.54
C SER A 212 -18.71 -18.81 18.06
N GLN A 213 -19.86 -18.20 17.73
CA GLN A 213 -20.27 -18.00 16.34
C GLN A 213 -19.47 -16.91 15.60
N VAL A 214 -18.92 -15.95 16.35
CA VAL A 214 -18.19 -14.80 15.78
C VAL A 214 -16.69 -14.89 16.07
N LEU A 215 -16.28 -15.83 16.94
CA LEU A 215 -14.91 -15.97 17.41
C LEU A 215 -13.93 -16.22 16.24
N ASP A 216 -14.25 -17.18 15.36
CA ASP A 216 -13.38 -17.56 14.24
C ASP A 216 -13.18 -16.40 13.25
N SER A 217 -14.26 -15.70 12.92
CA SER A 217 -14.21 -14.49 12.07
C SER A 217 -13.44 -13.35 12.73
N THR A 218 -13.58 -13.19 14.06
CA THR A 218 -12.86 -12.14 14.81
C THR A 218 -11.37 -12.45 14.95
N VAL A 219 -10.99 -13.73 15.06
CA VAL A 219 -9.57 -14.15 15.04
C VAL A 219 -8.95 -13.88 13.67
N THR A 220 -9.69 -14.18 12.59
CA THR A 220 -9.27 -13.89 11.22
C THR A 220 -9.13 -12.38 11.00
N PHE A 221 -10.03 -11.58 11.56
CA PHE A 221 -9.95 -10.12 11.57
C PHE A 221 -8.73 -9.61 12.33
N LEU A 222 -8.46 -10.15 13.53
CA LEU A 222 -7.28 -9.80 14.30
C LEU A 222 -5.99 -10.11 13.51
N ALA A 223 -5.91 -11.29 12.89
CA ALA A 223 -4.79 -11.66 12.04
C ALA A 223 -4.58 -10.66 10.88
N ALA A 224 -5.66 -10.24 10.22
CA ALA A 224 -5.61 -9.21 9.17
C ALA A 224 -5.08 -7.86 9.70
N THR A 225 -5.46 -7.45 10.91
CA THR A 225 -4.95 -6.20 11.51
C THR A 225 -3.48 -6.30 11.97
N VAL A 226 -3.03 -7.48 12.40
CA VAL A 226 -1.61 -7.74 12.72
C VAL A 226 -0.76 -7.67 11.45
N LEU A 227 -1.24 -8.27 10.36
CA LEU A 227 -0.61 -8.15 9.05
C LEU A 227 -0.54 -6.68 8.61
N ASN A 228 -1.62 -5.90 8.78
CA ASN A 228 -1.64 -4.48 8.45
C ASN A 228 -0.63 -3.66 9.29
N LEU A 229 -0.46 -4.00 10.57
CA LEU A 229 0.52 -3.35 11.45
C LEU A 229 1.98 -3.72 11.11
N SER A 230 2.21 -4.87 10.49
CA SER A 230 3.56 -5.36 10.17
C SER A 230 4.28 -4.47 9.15
N ASN A 231 3.56 -3.90 8.17
CA ASN A 231 4.13 -3.03 7.13
C ASN A 231 4.76 -1.76 7.70
N PRO A 232 4.05 -0.90 8.47
CA PRO A 232 4.64 0.32 9.02
C PRO A 232 5.71 0.03 10.08
N VAL A 233 5.60 -1.08 10.84
CA VAL A 233 6.66 -1.49 11.78
C VAL A 233 7.95 -1.83 11.03
N ARG A 234 7.84 -2.57 9.94
CA ARG A 234 8.98 -2.95 9.11
C ARG A 234 9.58 -1.74 8.39
N GLN A 235 8.77 -0.83 7.84
CA GLN A 235 9.27 0.43 7.29
C GLN A 235 10.01 1.26 8.36
N ALA A 236 9.50 1.35 9.58
CA ALA A 236 10.19 2.01 10.69
C ALA A 236 11.52 1.34 11.08
N VAL A 237 11.61 0.00 10.98
CA VAL A 237 12.86 -0.73 11.21
C VAL A 237 13.88 -0.42 10.11
N ILE A 238 13.45 -0.36 8.85
CA ILE A 238 14.33 -0.04 7.72
C ILE A 238 14.83 1.40 7.79
N THR A 239 13.97 2.36 8.14
CA THR A 239 14.38 3.77 8.25
C THR A 239 15.28 4.05 9.46
N THR A 240 15.21 3.22 10.51
CA THR A 240 16.10 3.33 11.69
C THR A 240 17.42 2.56 11.53
N LEU A 241 17.52 1.67 10.54
CA LEU A 241 18.76 0.99 10.17
C LEU A 241 19.66 1.93 9.37
N ASP A 242 20.56 2.61 10.08
CA ASP A 242 21.50 3.57 9.50
C ASP A 242 22.42 2.92 8.43
N PRO A 243 22.42 3.41 7.18
CA PRO A 243 23.30 2.90 6.12
C PRO A 243 24.78 3.13 6.41
N GLU A 244 25.17 4.05 7.30
CA GLU A 244 26.57 4.26 7.69
C GLU A 244 27.09 3.16 8.64
N ILE A 245 26.22 2.53 9.43
CA ILE A 245 26.58 1.45 10.36
C ILE A 245 26.81 0.12 9.59
N LEU A 246 26.23 0.01 8.39
CA LEU A 246 26.21 -1.20 7.60
C LEU A 246 26.89 -0.96 6.25
N GLU A 247 28.24 -0.99 6.21
CA GLU A 247 29.07 -0.85 4.99
C GLU A 247 28.74 -1.86 3.85
N CYS A 248 27.75 -2.73 4.03
CA CYS A 248 27.25 -3.66 3.03
C CYS A 248 26.11 -3.05 2.20
N LYS A 249 26.45 -2.24 1.19
CA LYS A 249 25.52 -1.83 0.09
C LYS A 249 24.70 -2.99 -0.48
N LEU A 250 25.30 -4.19 -0.51
CA LEU A 250 24.65 -5.39 -1.02
C LEU A 250 23.49 -5.84 -0.12
N PHE A 251 23.65 -5.76 1.21
CA PHE A 251 22.60 -6.12 2.16
C PHE A 251 21.42 -5.14 2.13
N MET A 252 21.69 -3.84 2.00
CA MET A 252 20.62 -2.84 1.86
C MET A 252 19.80 -3.06 0.58
N ASN A 253 20.46 -3.31 -0.55
CA ASN A 253 19.74 -3.64 -1.79
C ASN A 253 18.90 -4.91 -1.67
N TYR A 254 19.36 -5.94 -0.93
CA TYR A 254 18.55 -7.13 -0.66
C TYR A 254 17.40 -6.86 0.31
N LEU A 255 17.58 -5.97 1.29
CA LEU A 255 16.52 -5.56 2.20
C LEU A 255 15.39 -4.86 1.46
N TYR A 256 15.67 -3.79 0.71
CA TYR A 256 14.67 -3.11 -0.12
C TYR A 256 14.00 -4.07 -1.10
N LEU A 257 14.78 -5.01 -1.67
CA LEU A 257 14.25 -6.00 -2.60
C LEU A 257 13.20 -6.94 -1.99
N VAL A 258 13.48 -7.42 -0.77
CA VAL A 258 12.56 -8.25 0.01
C VAL A 258 11.40 -7.41 0.53
N ASP A 259 11.64 -6.14 0.82
CA ASP A 259 10.65 -5.20 1.32
C ASP A 259 9.51 -4.99 0.33
N ASP A 260 9.82 -4.62 -0.91
CA ASP A 260 8.79 -4.39 -1.92
C ASP A 260 7.95 -5.66 -2.14
N MET A 261 8.58 -6.83 -2.18
CA MET A 261 7.87 -8.09 -2.34
C MET A 261 6.91 -8.36 -1.19
N LEU A 262 7.37 -8.20 0.05
CA LEU A 262 6.57 -8.48 1.24
C LEU A 262 5.32 -7.58 1.29
N ASP A 263 5.40 -6.32 0.87
CA ASP A 263 4.24 -5.43 0.90
C ASP A 263 3.07 -5.94 0.06
N TYR A 264 3.32 -6.38 -1.17
CA TYR A 264 2.27 -6.95 -2.03
C TYR A 264 1.75 -8.28 -1.50
N TRP A 265 2.63 -9.13 -0.93
CA TRP A 265 2.23 -10.41 -0.35
C TRP A 265 1.38 -10.23 0.92
N VAL A 266 1.76 -9.34 1.82
CA VAL A 266 1.02 -9.03 3.05
C VAL A 266 -0.37 -8.48 2.69
N ARG A 267 -0.46 -7.55 1.74
CA ARG A 267 -1.74 -7.03 1.25
C ARG A 267 -2.60 -8.11 0.63
N PHE A 268 -2.02 -8.96 -0.23
CA PHE A 268 -2.72 -10.11 -0.80
C PHE A 268 -3.30 -11.02 0.30
N LEU A 269 -2.51 -11.30 1.35
CA LEU A 269 -2.99 -12.08 2.48
C LEU A 269 -4.13 -11.38 3.22
N ILE A 270 -4.03 -10.08 3.53
CA ILE A 270 -5.10 -9.33 4.20
C ILE A 270 -6.39 -9.40 3.36
N ILE A 271 -6.28 -9.15 2.06
CA ILE A 271 -7.39 -9.21 1.12
C ILE A 271 -8.01 -10.61 1.09
N ALA A 272 -7.19 -11.66 1.04
CA ALA A 272 -7.65 -13.04 1.08
C ALA A 272 -8.37 -13.38 2.40
N HIS A 273 -7.89 -12.87 3.55
CA HIS A 273 -8.55 -13.04 4.84
C HIS A 273 -9.92 -12.35 4.86
N ILE A 274 -10.03 -11.13 4.31
CA ILE A 274 -11.31 -10.42 4.20
C ILE A 274 -12.29 -11.18 3.30
N LEU A 275 -11.81 -11.73 2.18
CA LEU A 275 -12.65 -12.56 1.32
C LEU A 275 -13.11 -13.84 2.04
N ALA A 276 -12.21 -14.50 2.78
CA ALA A 276 -12.55 -15.69 3.57
C ALA A 276 -13.62 -15.40 4.64
N MET A 277 -13.57 -14.21 5.27
CA MET A 277 -14.61 -13.76 6.21
C MET A 277 -15.95 -13.44 5.53
N GLY A 278 -15.92 -13.02 4.26
CA GLY A 278 -17.12 -12.67 3.48
C GLY A 278 -17.76 -13.82 2.70
N LEU A 279 -17.05 -14.95 2.57
CA LEU A 279 -17.57 -16.15 1.93
C LEU A 279 -18.49 -16.90 2.91
N PRO A 280 -19.74 -17.20 2.51
CA PRO A 280 -20.64 -17.95 3.37
C PRO A 280 -20.14 -19.40 3.50
N GLY A 281 -19.79 -19.81 4.72
CA GLY A 281 -19.56 -21.20 5.12
C GLY A 281 -19.04 -21.25 6.56
N ASN A 282 -19.81 -21.65 7.58
CA ASN A 282 -21.09 -22.36 7.68
C ASN A 282 -22.00 -21.70 8.72
#